data_AF-A0A4Q2KTK4-F1
#
_entry.id   AF-A0A4Q2KTK4-F1
#
_cell.length_a   1.000
_cell.length_b   1.000
_cell.length_c   1.000
_cell.angle_alpha   90.00
_cell.angle_beta   90.00
_cell.angle_gamma   90.00
#
_symmetry.space_group_name_H-M   'P 1'
#
loop_
_entity.id
_entity.type
_entity.pdbx_description
1 polymer ?
#
loop_
_entity_poly.entity_id
_entity_poly.type
_entity_poly.pdbx_seq_one_letter_code
_entity_poly.pdbx_strand_id
1 'polypeptide(L)'
;AQQIELVLVQAGARRDLGQRDEAVRLLREAVKNLKAPTEATARLHYAYAETLLEEGDTAGARKWFVSAQRHDPANFLDSQDRIDIIDGREPSGDPADDMIFIEDDNEGEETDQ
;
A
#
# COMPACT_ATOMS: atom_id res chain seq x y z
N ALA A 1 -6.44 1.38 14.56
CA ALA A 1 -5.34 0.71 13.84
C ALA A 1 -5.60 -0.78 13.67
N GLN A 2 -5.69 -1.60 14.73
CA GLN A 2 -5.81 -3.07 14.59
C GLN A 2 -6.93 -3.56 13.65
N GLN A 3 -8.11 -2.94 13.66
CA GLN A 3 -9.19 -3.34 12.75
C GLN A 3 -8.82 -3.16 11.26
N ILE A 4 -8.05 -2.13 10.93
CA ILE A 4 -7.58 -1.89 9.56
C ILE A 4 -6.57 -2.96 9.15
N GLU A 5 -5.63 -3.30 10.04
CA GLU A 5 -4.65 -4.37 9.78
C GLU A 5 -5.33 -5.70 9.48
N LEU A 6 -6.35 -6.06 10.25
CA LEU A 6 -7.11 -7.30 10.01
C LEU A 6 -7.81 -7.29 8.65
N VAL A 7 -8.38 -6.16 8.25
CA VAL A 7 -8.99 -6.02 6.91
C VAL A 7 -7.95 -6.14 5.81
N LEU A 8 -6.78 -5.50 5.97
CA LEU A 8 -5.69 -5.58 5.01
C LEU A 8 -5.22 -7.02 4.81
N VAL A 9 -4.97 -7.75 5.90
CA VAL A 9 -4.59 -9.16 5.86
C VAL A 9 -5.67 -10.02 5.20
N GLN A 10 -6.94 -9.82 5.57
CA GLN A 10 -8.04 -10.57 4.98
C GLN A 10 -8.20 -10.29 3.48
N ALA A 11 -8.09 -9.04 3.06
CA ALA A 11 -8.17 -8.65 1.65
C ALA A 11 -7.01 -9.23 0.84
N GLY A 12 -5.78 -9.22 1.37
CA GLY A 12 -4.62 -9.87 0.77
C GLY A 12 -4.86 -11.37 0.56
N ALA A 13 -5.27 -12.08 1.61
CA ALA A 13 -5.57 -13.51 1.52
C ALA A 13 -6.67 -13.84 0.49
N ARG A 14 -7.70 -12.98 0.36
CA ARG A 14 -8.73 -13.13 -0.69
C ARG A 14 -8.15 -12.94 -2.08
N ARG A 15 -7.28 -11.95 -2.31
CA ARG A 15 -6.60 -11.73 -3.60
C ARG A 15 -5.73 -12.92 -3.98
N ASP A 16 -4.96 -13.46 -3.04
CA ASP A 16 -4.11 -14.64 -3.26
C ASP A 16 -4.91 -15.88 -3.65
N LEU A 17 -6.12 -16.02 -3.12
CA LEU A 17 -7.07 -17.08 -3.49
C LEU A 17 -7.85 -16.80 -4.78
N GLY A 18 -7.55 -15.70 -5.49
CA GLY A 18 -8.27 -15.27 -6.70
C GLY A 18 -9.67 -14.70 -6.44
N GLN A 19 -10.03 -14.46 -5.17
CA GLN A 19 -11.34 -13.95 -4.74
C GLN A 19 -11.36 -12.42 -4.77
N ARG A 20 -11.05 -11.84 -5.94
CA ARG A 20 -10.81 -10.39 -6.10
C ARG A 20 -12.02 -9.53 -5.78
N ASP A 21 -13.21 -9.90 -6.24
CA ASP A 21 -14.46 -9.17 -5.96
C ASP A 21 -14.71 -9.01 -4.45
N GLU A 22 -14.41 -10.05 -3.67
CA GLU A 22 -14.59 -10.04 -2.23
C GLU A 22 -13.53 -9.18 -1.53
N ALA A 23 -12.29 -9.18 -2.03
CA ALA A 23 -11.25 -8.26 -1.56
C ALA A 23 -11.65 -6.80 -1.80
N VAL A 24 -12.13 -6.47 -3.01
CA VAL A 24 -12.67 -5.14 -3.35
C VAL A 24 -13.81 -4.75 -2.41
N ARG A 25 -14.75 -5.67 -2.15
CA ARG A 25 -15.89 -5.43 -1.27
C ARG A 25 -15.46 -5.10 0.16
N LEU A 26 -14.55 -5.89 0.73
CA LEU A 26 -14.01 -5.70 2.08
C LEU A 26 -13.28 -4.36 2.22
N LEU A 27 -12.36 -4.07 1.28
CA LEU A 27 -11.58 -2.83 1.29
C LEU A 27 -12.49 -1.60 1.16
N ARG A 28 -13.44 -1.63 0.22
CA ARG A 28 -14.41 -0.55 0.01
C ARG A 28 -15.24 -0.28 1.26
N GLU A 29 -15.65 -1.32 1.97
CA GLU A 29 -16.43 -1.19 3.21
C GLU A 29 -15.59 -0.58 4.33
N ALA A 30 -14.34 -1.01 4.49
CA ALA A 30 -13.43 -0.46 5.48
C ALA A 30 -13.11 1.02 5.22
N VAL A 31 -12.87 1.40 3.96
CA VAL A 31 -12.60 2.78 3.55
C VAL A 31 -13.78 3.71 3.90
N LYS A 32 -15.02 3.26 3.75
CA LYS A 32 -16.22 4.06 4.11
C LYS A 32 -16.33 4.33 5.61
N ASN A 33 -15.74 3.48 6.45
CA ASN A 33 -15.86 3.53 7.91
C ASN A 33 -14.67 4.22 8.61
N LEU A 34 -13.75 4.80 7.84
CA LEU A 34 -12.58 5.50 8.36
C LEU A 34 -12.97 6.73 9.18
N LYS A 35 -12.28 6.91 10.32
CA LYS A 35 -12.56 8.00 11.27
C LYS A 35 -11.42 8.99 11.44
N ALA A 36 -10.19 8.64 11.06
CA ALA A 36 -9.02 9.50 11.25
C ALA A 36 -7.94 9.26 10.18
N PRO A 37 -7.27 10.31 9.69
CA PRO A 37 -6.12 10.17 8.80
C PRO A 37 -4.93 9.60 9.59
N THR A 38 -4.47 8.41 9.22
CA THR A 38 -3.37 7.68 9.85
C THR A 38 -2.57 6.93 8.79
N GLU A 39 -1.34 6.49 9.09
CA GLU A 39 -0.56 5.62 8.18
C GLU A 39 -1.32 4.35 7.78
N ALA A 40 -2.08 3.76 8.70
CA ALA A 40 -2.95 2.62 8.40
C ALA A 40 -4.04 2.99 7.37
N THR A 41 -4.52 4.23 7.38
CA THR A 41 -5.46 4.75 6.37
C THR A 41 -4.80 4.88 5.01
N ALA A 42 -3.55 5.35 4.96
CA ALA A 42 -2.77 5.38 3.72
C ALA A 42 -2.64 3.98 3.12
N ARG A 43 -2.19 3.00 3.93
CA ARG A 43 -2.06 1.59 3.53
C ARG A 43 -3.38 0.99 3.05
N LEU A 44 -4.50 1.32 3.70
CA LEU A 44 -5.83 0.86 3.29
C LEU A 44 -6.25 1.44 1.93
N HIS A 45 -6.06 2.75 1.72
CA HIS A 45 -6.37 3.41 0.45
C HIS A 45 -5.49 2.87 -0.68
N TYR A 46 -4.22 2.62 -0.40
CA TYR A 46 -3.27 2.03 -1.33
C TYR A 46 -3.71 0.62 -1.74
N ALA A 47 -3.98 -0.28 -0.79
CA ALA A 47 -4.44 -1.63 -1.09
C ALA A 47 -5.74 -1.64 -1.91
N TYR A 48 -6.64 -0.69 -1.64
CA TYR A 48 -7.85 -0.53 -2.45
C TYR A 48 -7.55 -0.05 -3.86
N ALA A 49 -6.61 0.88 -4.03
CA ALA A 49 -6.15 1.36 -5.34
C ALA A 49 -5.53 0.22 -6.17
N GLU A 50 -4.64 -0.59 -5.58
CA GLU A 50 -4.07 -1.79 -6.21
C GLU A 50 -5.17 -2.70 -6.75
N THR A 51 -6.15 -3.02 -5.91
CA THR A 51 -7.19 -3.98 -6.28
C THR A 51 -8.05 -3.43 -7.42
N LEU A 52 -8.31 -2.11 -7.47
CA LEU A 52 -9.01 -1.50 -8.60
C LEU A 52 -8.18 -1.53 -9.88
N LEU A 53 -6.86 -1.32 -9.77
CA LEU A 53 -5.95 -1.37 -10.92
C LEU A 53 -5.90 -2.78 -11.53
N GLU A 54 -5.87 -3.82 -10.69
CA GLU A 54 -5.91 -5.22 -11.11
C GLU A 54 -7.20 -5.60 -11.85
N GLU A 55 -8.31 -4.94 -11.52
CA GLU A 55 -9.60 -5.07 -12.21
C GLU A 55 -9.71 -4.19 -13.47
N GLY A 56 -8.67 -3.40 -13.78
CA GLY A 56 -8.62 -2.50 -14.93
C GLY A 56 -9.31 -1.15 -14.73
N ASP A 57 -9.78 -0.83 -13.52
CA ASP A 57 -10.33 0.49 -13.17
C ASP A 57 -9.19 1.47 -12.84
N THR A 58 -8.48 1.90 -13.88
CA THR A 58 -7.33 2.83 -13.77
C THR A 58 -7.74 4.18 -13.20
N ALA A 59 -8.91 4.69 -13.55
CA ALA A 59 -9.42 5.97 -13.04
C ALA A 59 -9.73 5.88 -11.54
N GLY A 60 -10.37 4.79 -11.10
CA GLY A 60 -10.60 4.48 -9.69
C GLY A 60 -9.30 4.32 -8.93
N ALA A 61 -8.37 3.52 -9.45
CA ALA A 61 -7.06 3.29 -8.86
C ALA A 61 -6.31 4.61 -8.62
N ARG A 62 -6.17 5.44 -9.66
CA ARG A 62 -5.52 6.75 -9.57
C ARG A 62 -6.11 7.63 -8.47
N LYS A 63 -7.44 7.70 -8.37
CA LYS A 63 -8.13 8.47 -7.34
C LYS A 63 -7.73 8.01 -5.94
N TRP A 64 -7.61 6.71 -5.72
CA TRP A 64 -7.28 6.15 -4.42
C TRP A 64 -5.79 6.21 -4.10
N PHE A 65 -4.88 6.11 -5.06
CA PHE A 65 -3.45 6.43 -4.84
C PHE A 65 -3.25 7.89 -4.41
N VAL A 66 -3.91 8.84 -5.06
CA VAL A 66 -3.89 10.26 -4.63
C VAL A 66 -4.44 10.43 -3.21
N SER A 67 -5.40 9.58 -2.82
CA SER A 67 -5.90 9.58 -1.45
C SER A 67 -4.95 8.92 -0.47
N ALA A 68 -4.20 7.89 -0.87
CA ALA A 68 -3.20 7.23 -0.05
C ALA A 68 -2.03 8.17 0.27
N GLN A 69 -1.48 8.82 -0.76
CA GLN A 69 -0.41 9.82 -0.64
C GLN A 69 -0.75 10.94 0.35
N ARG A 70 -2.00 11.43 0.33
CA ARG A 70 -2.47 12.47 1.28
C ARG A 70 -2.47 12.03 2.74
N HIS A 71 -2.48 10.73 3.01
CA HIS A 71 -2.40 10.16 4.35
C HIS A 71 -1.01 9.64 4.71
N ASP A 72 -0.04 9.78 3.80
CA ASP A 72 1.33 9.31 3.93
C ASP A 72 2.32 10.48 3.80
N PRO A 73 2.34 11.42 4.76
CA PRO A 73 3.24 12.58 4.71
C PRO A 73 4.72 12.20 4.83
N ALA A 74 5.02 10.99 5.30
CA ALA A 74 6.38 10.46 5.41
C ALA A 74 6.85 9.74 4.14
N ASN A 75 5.99 9.61 3.12
CA ASN A 75 6.28 8.95 1.85
C ASN A 75 6.78 7.50 2.03
N PHE A 76 6.17 6.73 2.93
CA PHE A 76 6.49 5.31 3.10
C PHE A 76 5.95 4.43 1.96
N LEU A 77 5.04 4.96 1.13
CA LEU A 77 4.43 4.27 0.01
C LEU A 77 4.81 4.98 -1.29
N ASP A 78 5.05 4.18 -2.33
CA ASP A 78 5.31 4.60 -3.72
C ASP A 78 4.05 5.18 -4.42
N SER A 79 3.11 5.75 -3.67
CA SER A 79 1.81 6.21 -4.21
C SER A 79 1.98 7.20 -5.36
N GLN A 80 2.99 8.07 -5.30
CA GLN A 80 3.29 9.04 -6.35
C GLN A 80 3.72 8.35 -7.64
N ASP A 81 4.64 7.39 -7.55
CA ASP A 81 5.12 6.63 -8.71
C ASP A 81 3.99 5.86 -9.39
N ARG A 82 3.09 5.27 -8.59
CA ARG A 82 1.90 4.60 -9.12
C ARG A 82 0.96 5.55 -9.87
N ILE A 83 0.81 6.79 -9.39
CA ILE A 83 0.04 7.84 -10.08
C ILE A 83 0.72 8.22 -11.40
N ASP A 84 2.04 8.39 -11.39
CA ASP A 84 2.80 8.80 -12.57
C ASP A 84 2.77 7.73 -13.66
N ILE A 85 2.91 6.45 -13.29
CA ILE A 85 2.74 5.32 -14.21
C ILE A 85 1.34 5.32 -14.85
N ILE A 86 0.28 5.51 -14.06
CA ILE A 86 -1.10 5.57 -14.59
C ILE A 86 -1.27 6.78 -15.53
N ASP A 87 -0.61 7.89 -15.24
CA ASP A 87 -0.64 9.11 -16.06
C ASP A 87 0.29 9.04 -17.28
N GLY A 88 1.03 7.94 -17.48
CA GLY A 88 1.99 7.78 -18.57
C GLY A 88 3.24 8.66 -18.43
N ARG A 89 3.59 9.03 -17.20
CA ARG A 89 4.79 9.79 -16.84
C ARG A 89 5.84 8.84 -16.28
N GLU A 90 7.12 9.18 -16.45
CA GLU A 90 8.19 8.45 -15.80
C GLU A 90 8.12 8.73 -14.28
N PRO A 91 8.10 7.68 -13.43
CA PRO A 91 8.17 7.87 -11.99
C PRO A 91 9.49 8.54 -11.61
N SER A 92 9.45 9.40 -10.60
CA SER A 92 10.64 10.01 -10.05
C SER A 92 11.43 8.92 -9.35
N GLY A 93 12.45 8.35 -10.00
CA GLY A 93 13.32 7.34 -9.40
C GLY A 93 14.19 7.89 -8.27
N ASP A 94 13.58 8.53 -7.27
CA ASP A 94 14.24 9.04 -6.08
C ASP A 94 14.73 7.83 -5.27
N PRO A 95 16.06 7.63 -5.14
CA PRO A 95 16.62 6.46 -4.48
C PRO A 95 16.28 6.40 -2.97
N ALA A 96 15.68 7.44 -2.40
CA ALA A 96 15.18 7.41 -1.03
C ALA A 96 13.98 6.47 -0.84
N ASP A 97 13.12 6.30 -1.86
CA ASP A 97 11.93 5.43 -1.77
C ASP A 97 12.26 3.94 -1.91
N ASP A 98 13.38 3.60 -2.57
CA ASP A 98 13.87 2.21 -2.76
C ASP A 98 14.73 1.68 -1.60
N MET A 99 15.06 2.51 -0.59
CA MET A 99 15.89 2.08 0.54
C MET A 99 15.08 1.38 1.62
N ILE A 100 14.89 0.06 1.46
CA ILE A 100 14.60 -0.83 2.59
C ILE A 100 15.86 -0.87 3.47
N PHE A 101 15.85 -0.12 4.58
CA PHE A 101 16.83 -0.27 5.65
C PHE A 101 16.63 -1.64 6.32
N ILE A 102 17.26 -2.68 5.78
CA ILE A 102 17.53 -3.89 6.53
C ILE A 102 18.67 -3.52 7.49
N GLU A 103 18.34 -3.23 8.75
CA GLU A 103 19.34 -3.27 9.83
C GLU A 103 19.82 -4.73 9.93
N ASP A 104 20.96 -5.02 9.28
CA ASP A 104 21.68 -6.28 9.42
C ASP A 104 22.36 -6.29 10.80
N ASP A 105 21.57 -6.57 11.84
CA ASP A 105 22.04 -6.88 13.19
C ASP A 105 22.69 -8.28 13.23
N ASN A 106 23.67 -8.53 12.36
CA ASN A 106 24.54 -9.68 12.45
C ASN A 106 25.96 -9.23 12.81
N GLU A 107 26.11 -8.73 14.04
CA GLU A 107 27.42 -8.75 14.68
C GLU A 107 27.83 -10.23 14.81
N GLY A 108 28.73 -10.65 13.92
CA GLY A 108 29.38 -11.94 14.03
C GLY A 108 30.13 -12.03 15.35
N GLU A 109 29.65 -12.88 16.25
CA GLU A 109 30.48 -13.37 17.34
C GLU A 109 31.63 -14.17 16.71
N GLU A 110 32.81 -13.55 16.68
CA GLU A 110 34.09 -14.22 16.52
C GLU A 110 34.19 -15.31 17.59
N THR A 111 34.07 -16.57 17.19
CA THR A 111 34.57 -17.68 18.00
C THR A 111 36.10 -17.67 17.90
N ASP A 112 36.76 -16.97 18.81
CA ASP A 112 38.19 -17.14 19.05
C ASP A 112 38.43 -18.21 20.13
N GLN A 113 39.10 -19.28 19.70
CA GLN A 113 39.85 -20.32 20.45
C GLN A 113 39.13 -21.28 21.42
#